data_AF-A0A7C7ICC8-F1
#
_entry.id   AF-A0A7C7ICC8-F1
#
_cell.length_a   1.000
_cell.length_b   1.000
_cell.length_c   1.000
_cell.angle_alpha   90.00
_cell.angle_beta   90.00
_cell.angle_gamma   90.00
#
_symmetry.space_group_name_H-M   'P 1'
#
loop_
_entity.id
_entity.type
_entity.pdbx_description
1 polymer ?
#
loop_
_entity_poly.entity_id
_entity_poly.type
_entity_poly.pdbx_seq_one_letter_code
_entity_poly.pdbx_strand_id
1 'polypeptide(L)'
;MSKKFRLDISGLLRLKIAQIQDPHLEPEWVSAADHLDNLPVLSEISHLSIPLQGRILRLSAHLSGSRPGSGPWCARGIVAASSQGCTGLALSLIDSWFSQHWTSVQEARAKMVTRSYLQRLKSGVLQSREISPGVLDCSDIPAPITPSIVRHRNWLRQSKDWVVLSGGDHLSTGYWVWHFDESGIGTVLQKNMSRNRLTELYDEIGIHLNQPRVERINGHLHSAR
;
A
#
# COMPACT_ATOMS: atom_id res chain seq x y z
N MET A 1 7.71 26.16 -7.74
CA MET A 1 6.54 26.08 -6.85
C MET A 1 6.41 24.62 -6.46
N SER A 2 6.45 24.26 -5.18
CA SER A 2 6.46 22.86 -4.77
C SER A 2 5.13 22.19 -5.11
N LYS A 3 5.16 21.00 -5.71
CA LYS A 3 3.96 20.23 -6.07
C LYS A 3 3.85 19.02 -5.16
N LYS A 4 2.65 18.79 -4.63
CA LYS A 4 2.38 17.68 -3.70
C LYS A 4 2.22 16.36 -4.46
N PHE A 5 2.89 15.32 -3.98
CA PHE A 5 2.78 13.96 -4.49
C PHE A 5 2.58 12.97 -3.35
N ARG A 6 1.68 12.00 -3.53
CA ARG A 6 1.48 10.94 -2.55
C ARG A 6 2.68 10.00 -2.54
N LEU A 7 3.09 9.54 -1.37
CA LEU A 7 4.12 8.52 -1.22
C LEU A 7 3.55 7.11 -1.43
N ASP A 8 2.89 6.93 -2.57
CA ASP A 8 2.31 5.67 -3.04
C ASP A 8 2.60 5.49 -4.54
N ILE A 9 2.22 4.33 -5.07
CA ILE A 9 2.43 3.94 -6.47
C ILE A 9 1.97 5.05 -7.45
N SER A 10 0.79 5.62 -7.20
CA SER A 10 0.16 6.62 -8.08
C SER A 10 0.92 7.94 -8.05
N GLY A 11 1.32 8.39 -6.86
CA GLY A 11 2.06 9.62 -6.68
C GLY A 11 3.47 9.53 -7.26
N LEU A 12 4.15 8.38 -7.14
CA LEU A 12 5.44 8.15 -7.81
C LEU A 12 5.32 8.19 -9.33
N LEU A 13 4.26 7.59 -9.89
CA LEU A 13 4.00 7.64 -11.33
C LEU A 13 3.70 9.07 -11.79
N ARG A 14 2.87 9.81 -11.05
CA ARG A 14 2.56 11.22 -11.34
C ARG A 14 3.78 12.12 -11.24
N LEU A 15 4.67 11.88 -10.28
CA LEU A 15 5.94 12.60 -10.19
C LEU A 15 6.76 12.40 -11.46
N LYS A 16 6.91 11.15 -11.91
CA LYS A 16 7.65 10.85 -13.14
C LYS A 16 7.02 11.47 -14.38
N ILE A 17 5.70 11.53 -14.45
CA ILE A 17 5.00 12.22 -15.54
C ILE A 17 5.30 13.72 -15.52
N ALA A 18 5.23 14.35 -14.34
CA ALA A 18 5.51 15.77 -14.19
C ALA A 18 6.99 16.11 -14.49
N GLN A 19 7.92 15.22 -14.11
CA GLN A 19 9.35 15.37 -14.37
C GLN A 19 9.73 15.28 -15.85
N ILE A 20 8.85 14.80 -16.73
CA ILE A 20 9.06 14.89 -18.18
C ILE A 20 9.00 16.35 -18.65
N GLN A 21 8.14 17.17 -18.03
CA GLN A 21 8.00 18.60 -18.35
C GLN A 21 9.00 19.45 -17.59
N ASP A 22 9.24 19.12 -16.32
CA ASP A 22 10.16 19.83 -15.43
C ASP A 22 11.13 18.83 -14.76
N PRO A 23 12.30 18.57 -15.38
CA PRO A 23 13.27 17.60 -14.87
C PRO A 23 13.82 17.90 -13.48
N HIS A 24 13.72 19.15 -13.02
CA HIS A 24 14.19 19.61 -11.71
C HIS A 24 13.06 19.72 -10.68
N LEU A 25 11.87 19.21 -11.02
CA LEU A 25 10.75 19.20 -10.09
C LEU A 25 11.05 18.32 -8.88
N GLU A 26 11.15 18.99 -7.73
CA GLU A 26 11.25 18.35 -6.42
C GLU A 26 9.84 18.14 -5.82
N PRO A 27 9.53 16.93 -5.34
CA PRO A 27 8.23 16.62 -4.76
C PRO A 27 8.11 17.10 -3.30
N GLU A 28 6.96 17.66 -2.94
CA GLU A 28 6.50 17.67 -1.56
C GLU A 28 5.71 16.40 -1.27
N TRP A 29 6.27 15.51 -0.47
CA TRP A 29 5.63 14.23 -0.18
C TRP A 29 4.49 14.39 0.82
N VAL A 30 3.35 13.81 0.47
CA VAL A 30 2.23 13.58 1.39
C VAL A 30 2.02 12.10 1.60
N SER A 31 1.41 11.73 2.73
CA SER A 31 1.13 10.32 3.05
C SER A 31 0.36 9.60 1.96
N ALA A 32 0.58 8.29 1.89
CA ALA A 32 -0.08 7.38 0.98
C ALA A 32 -1.61 7.38 1.17
N ALA A 33 -2.30 6.94 0.13
CA ALA A 33 -3.70 6.53 0.15
C ALA A 33 -3.86 5.25 -0.68
N ASP A 34 -5.09 4.87 -1.03
CA ASP A 34 -5.26 3.88 -2.11
C ASP A 34 -4.75 4.49 -3.41
N HIS A 35 -3.91 3.77 -4.15
CA HIS A 35 -3.31 4.30 -5.38
C HIS A 35 -4.28 4.30 -6.57
N LEU A 36 -5.41 3.61 -6.50
CA LEU A 36 -6.35 3.49 -7.63
C LEU A 36 -7.13 4.78 -7.90
N ASP A 37 -7.40 5.60 -6.89
CA ASP A 37 -8.16 6.86 -7.02
C ASP A 37 -7.38 7.97 -7.75
N ASN A 38 -6.08 7.75 -7.97
CA ASN A 38 -5.14 8.80 -8.40
C ASN A 38 -4.20 8.29 -9.51
N LEU A 39 -4.57 7.23 -10.24
CA LEU A 39 -3.86 6.86 -11.47
C LEU A 39 -4.06 7.92 -12.57
N PRO A 40 -3.09 8.11 -13.48
CA PRO A 40 -3.19 9.11 -14.55
C PRO A 40 -4.24 8.71 -15.59
N VAL A 41 -5.04 9.68 -16.05
CA VAL A 41 -6.00 9.50 -17.16
C VAL A 41 -5.46 10.09 -18.47
N LEU A 42 -6.04 9.70 -19.60
CA LEU A 42 -5.54 10.09 -20.93
C LEU A 42 -5.46 11.61 -21.13
N SER A 43 -6.45 12.37 -20.65
CA SER A 43 -6.46 13.83 -20.77
C SER A 43 -5.24 14.48 -20.10
N GLU A 44 -4.79 13.94 -18.96
CA GLU A 44 -3.64 14.44 -18.20
C GLU A 44 -2.30 14.20 -18.89
N ILE A 45 -2.21 13.19 -19.77
CA ILE A 45 -0.97 12.79 -20.47
C ILE A 45 -1.02 13.06 -21.98
N SER A 46 -2.10 13.68 -22.47
CA SER A 46 -2.36 13.93 -23.89
C SER A 46 -1.28 14.77 -24.58
N HIS A 47 -0.55 15.59 -23.82
CA HIS A 47 0.56 16.42 -24.29
C HIS A 47 1.86 15.62 -24.54
N LEU A 48 1.95 14.36 -24.09
CA LEU A 48 3.12 13.50 -24.28
C LEU A 48 3.10 12.80 -25.65
N SER A 49 4.21 12.21 -26.07
CA SER A 49 4.24 11.41 -27.29
C SER A 49 3.35 10.16 -27.17
N ILE A 50 2.68 9.78 -28.26
CA ILE A 50 1.77 8.61 -28.31
C ILE A 50 2.42 7.33 -27.75
N PRO A 51 3.69 6.98 -28.08
CA PRO A 51 4.34 5.80 -27.50
C PRO A 51 4.47 5.87 -25.98
N LEU A 52 4.75 7.07 -25.42
CA LEU A 52 4.89 7.26 -23.98
C LEU A 52 3.53 7.20 -23.29
N GLN A 53 2.49 7.81 -23.86
CA GLN A 53 1.12 7.68 -23.38
C GLN A 53 0.72 6.20 -23.26
N GLY A 54 0.95 5.42 -24.33
CA GLY A 54 0.66 3.99 -24.32
C GLY A 54 1.46 3.19 -23.28
N ARG A 55 2.68 3.62 -22.92
CA ARG A 55 3.46 3.00 -21.83
C ARG A 55 2.89 3.35 -20.45
N ILE A 56 2.49 4.60 -20.23
CA ILE A 56 1.88 5.05 -18.97
C ILE A 56 0.55 4.34 -18.74
N LEU A 57 -0.31 4.26 -19.75
CA LEU A 57 -1.62 3.60 -19.63
C LEU A 57 -1.47 2.09 -19.40
N ARG A 58 -0.54 1.42 -20.10
CA ARG A 58 -0.24 0.00 -19.85
C ARG A 58 0.29 -0.25 -18.44
N LEU A 59 1.16 0.64 -17.93
CA LEU A 59 1.61 0.54 -16.54
C LEU A 59 0.41 0.68 -15.60
N SER A 60 -0.38 1.74 -15.77
CA SER A 60 -1.55 2.02 -14.94
C SER A 60 -2.53 0.84 -14.90
N ALA A 61 -2.77 0.19 -16.04
CA ALA A 61 -3.59 -1.03 -16.12
C ALA A 61 -3.01 -2.21 -15.31
N HIS A 62 -1.68 -2.36 -15.28
CA HIS A 62 -1.04 -3.36 -14.41
C HIS A 62 -1.11 -2.98 -12.92
N LEU A 63 -0.98 -1.70 -12.60
CA LEU A 63 -1.08 -1.18 -11.23
C LEU A 63 -2.51 -1.28 -10.69
N SER A 64 -3.52 -1.23 -11.56
CA SER A 64 -4.94 -1.40 -11.23
C SER A 64 -5.41 -2.86 -11.24
N GLY A 65 -4.53 -3.82 -11.50
CA GLY A 65 -4.90 -5.22 -11.59
C GLY A 65 -5.47 -5.77 -10.28
N SER A 66 -6.63 -6.45 -10.36
CA SER A 66 -7.32 -7.06 -9.20
C SER A 66 -6.52 -8.19 -8.53
N ARG A 67 -5.48 -8.70 -9.19
CA ARG A 67 -4.55 -9.71 -8.64
C ARG A 67 -3.17 -9.10 -8.36
N PRO A 68 -2.94 -8.62 -7.12
CA PRO A 68 -1.64 -8.14 -6.69
C PRO A 68 -0.55 -9.19 -6.92
N GLY A 69 0.53 -8.80 -7.60
CA GLY A 69 1.64 -9.70 -7.89
C GLY A 69 1.52 -10.52 -9.18
N SER A 70 0.52 -10.25 -10.01
CA SER A 70 0.46 -10.73 -11.40
C SER A 70 1.08 -9.72 -12.38
N GLY A 71 1.30 -10.14 -13.63
CA GLY A 71 1.84 -9.28 -14.68
C GLY A 71 3.38 -9.21 -14.77
N PRO A 72 3.92 -8.30 -15.62
CA PRO A 72 5.34 -8.18 -15.88
C PRO A 72 6.15 -7.94 -14.60
N TRP A 73 7.36 -8.50 -14.53
CA TRP A 73 8.21 -8.37 -13.34
C TRP A 73 8.47 -6.91 -12.94
N CYS A 74 8.59 -6.00 -13.93
CA CYS A 74 8.87 -4.58 -13.67
C CYS A 74 7.69 -3.89 -12.99
N ALA A 75 6.46 -4.08 -13.49
CA ALA A 75 5.25 -3.56 -12.84
C ALA A 75 5.08 -4.11 -11.42
N ARG A 76 5.33 -5.41 -11.21
CA ARG A 76 5.31 -6.02 -9.87
C ARG A 76 6.38 -5.43 -8.95
N GLY A 77 7.57 -5.19 -9.49
CA GLY A 77 8.67 -4.54 -8.79
C GLY A 77 8.32 -3.11 -8.37
N ILE A 78 7.65 -2.33 -9.23
CA ILE A 78 7.17 -0.97 -8.93
C ILE A 78 6.20 -1.00 -7.76
N VAL A 79 5.16 -1.85 -7.83
CA VAL A 79 4.18 -2.04 -6.74
C VAL A 79 4.88 -2.44 -5.44
N ALA A 80 5.72 -3.47 -5.50
CA ALA A 80 6.40 -3.99 -4.31
C ALA A 80 7.37 -2.98 -3.69
N ALA A 81 8.14 -2.24 -4.51
CA ALA A 81 9.12 -1.28 -4.03
C ALA A 81 8.43 -0.06 -3.40
N SER A 82 7.42 0.51 -4.07
CA SER A 82 6.68 1.66 -3.56
C SER A 82 5.92 1.33 -2.27
N SER A 83 5.20 0.21 -2.21
CA SER A 83 4.47 -0.20 -1.00
C SER A 83 5.38 -0.53 0.20
N GLN A 84 6.67 -0.77 -0.02
CA GLN A 84 7.66 -1.03 1.03
C GLN A 84 8.59 0.16 1.29
N GLY A 85 8.27 1.37 0.79
CA GLY A 85 9.08 2.58 1.03
C GLY A 85 10.42 2.60 0.29
N CYS A 86 10.65 1.67 -0.66
CA CYS A 86 11.85 1.63 -1.49
C CYS A 86 11.73 2.65 -2.66
N THR A 87 11.48 3.92 -2.35
CA THR A 87 11.08 4.97 -3.32
C THR A 87 12.06 5.14 -4.47
N GLY A 88 13.38 5.18 -4.19
CA GLY A 88 14.40 5.30 -5.24
C GLY A 88 14.39 4.13 -6.23
N LEU A 89 14.18 2.91 -5.76
CA LEU A 89 14.03 1.74 -6.63
C LEU A 89 12.74 1.82 -7.46
N ALA A 90 11.62 2.19 -6.85
CA ALA A 90 10.35 2.33 -7.54
C ALA A 90 10.42 3.39 -8.67
N LEU A 91 10.98 4.57 -8.39
CA LEU A 91 11.20 5.63 -9.37
C LEU A 91 12.11 5.17 -10.51
N SER A 92 13.22 4.51 -10.18
CA SER A 92 14.14 3.95 -11.18
C SER A 92 13.47 2.88 -12.07
N LEU A 93 12.59 2.05 -11.51
CA LEU A 93 11.83 1.06 -12.29
C LEU A 93 10.78 1.73 -13.20
N ILE A 94 10.15 2.82 -12.76
CA ILE A 94 9.24 3.61 -13.61
C ILE A 94 10.02 4.24 -14.78
N ASP A 95 11.20 4.80 -14.54
CA ASP A 95 12.07 5.32 -15.61
C ASP A 95 12.44 4.22 -16.61
N SER A 96 12.77 3.03 -16.11
CA SER A 96 13.06 1.86 -16.96
C SER A 96 11.84 1.38 -17.74
N TRP A 97 10.64 1.46 -17.17
CA TRP A 97 9.40 1.16 -17.88
C TRP A 97 9.14 2.17 -19.01
N PHE A 98 9.34 3.47 -18.73
CA PHE A 98 9.18 4.54 -19.70
C PHE A 98 10.23 4.49 -20.81
N SER A 99 11.47 4.17 -20.51
CA SER A 99 12.53 4.05 -21.52
C SER A 99 12.56 2.68 -22.23
N GLN A 100 11.87 1.68 -21.69
CA GLN A 100 12.00 0.26 -22.08
C GLN A 100 13.43 -0.27 -21.95
N HIS A 101 14.20 0.31 -21.05
CA HIS A 101 15.57 -0.08 -20.80
C HIS A 101 15.75 -0.39 -19.31
N TRP A 102 16.18 -1.62 -19.00
CA TRP A 102 16.45 -2.05 -17.64
C TRP A 102 17.76 -2.82 -17.56
N THR A 103 18.44 -2.64 -16.43
CA THR A 103 19.66 -3.38 -16.10
C THR A 103 19.33 -4.69 -15.39
N SER A 104 20.25 -5.66 -15.47
CA SER A 104 20.16 -6.91 -14.71
C SER A 104 20.09 -6.68 -13.19
N VAL A 105 20.74 -5.63 -12.69
CA VAL A 105 20.72 -5.24 -11.27
C VAL A 105 19.32 -4.78 -10.85
N GLN A 106 18.66 -3.95 -11.66
CA GLN A 106 17.28 -3.52 -11.39
C GLN A 106 16.32 -4.70 -11.38
N GLU A 107 16.46 -5.63 -12.33
CA GLU A 107 15.65 -6.84 -12.39
C GLU A 107 15.83 -7.71 -11.14
N ALA A 108 17.08 -7.96 -10.72
CA ALA A 108 17.37 -8.73 -9.52
C ALA A 108 16.77 -8.09 -8.25
N ARG A 109 16.93 -6.76 -8.10
CA ARG A 109 16.36 -6.01 -6.98
C ARG A 109 14.84 -6.04 -7.00
N ALA A 110 14.21 -5.86 -8.17
CA ALA A 110 12.77 -5.95 -8.34
C ALA A 110 12.23 -7.34 -7.96
N LYS A 111 12.90 -8.43 -8.36
CA LYS A 111 12.51 -9.79 -7.98
C LYS A 111 12.62 -10.01 -6.47
N MET A 112 13.70 -9.54 -5.85
CA MET A 112 13.90 -9.64 -4.39
C MET A 112 12.81 -8.90 -3.62
N VAL A 113 12.56 -7.62 -3.92
CA VAL A 113 11.55 -6.81 -3.22
C VAL A 113 10.14 -7.35 -3.45
N THR A 114 9.86 -7.89 -4.64
CA THR A 114 8.58 -8.56 -4.97
C THR A 114 8.39 -9.81 -4.13
N ARG A 115 9.42 -10.63 -3.90
CA ARG A 115 9.31 -11.82 -3.03
C ARG A 115 8.93 -11.44 -1.59
N SER A 116 9.61 -10.45 -1.01
CA SER A 116 9.28 -9.92 0.32
C SER A 116 7.83 -9.42 0.40
N TYR A 117 7.42 -8.62 -0.59
CA TYR A 117 6.06 -8.11 -0.71
C TYR A 117 5.01 -9.22 -0.77
N LEU A 118 5.23 -10.25 -1.59
CA LEU A 118 4.32 -11.38 -1.73
C LEU A 118 4.19 -12.18 -0.42
N GLN A 119 5.25 -12.29 0.38
CA GLN A 119 5.15 -12.92 1.71
C GLN A 119 4.27 -12.10 2.65
N ARG A 120 4.40 -10.76 2.66
CA ARG A 120 3.51 -9.88 3.43
C ARG A 120 2.06 -9.98 2.96
N LEU A 121 1.82 -10.00 1.65
CA LEU A 121 0.47 -10.21 1.10
C LEU A 121 -0.14 -11.53 1.57
N LYS A 122 0.62 -12.63 1.52
CA LYS A 122 0.16 -13.93 2.03
C LYS A 122 -0.24 -13.85 3.50
N SER A 123 0.54 -13.16 4.33
CA SER A 123 0.22 -12.98 5.76
C SER A 123 -1.02 -12.12 6.00
N GLY A 124 -1.31 -11.16 5.12
CA GLY A 124 -2.48 -10.27 5.21
C GLY A 124 -3.79 -10.94 4.80
N VAL A 125 -3.76 -11.96 3.94
CA VAL A 125 -4.97 -12.68 3.48
C VAL A 125 -5.35 -13.88 4.36
N LEU A 126 -4.63 -14.12 5.45
CA LEU A 126 -4.95 -15.16 6.41
C LEU A 126 -6.35 -14.93 6.99
N GLN A 127 -7.07 -16.03 7.28
CA GLN A 127 -8.41 -15.93 7.85
C GLN A 127 -8.38 -15.32 9.26
N SER A 128 -7.35 -15.64 10.06
CA SER A 128 -7.14 -15.12 11.42
C SER A 128 -6.97 -13.61 11.51
N ARG A 129 -6.80 -12.92 10.37
CA ARG A 129 -6.78 -11.45 10.30
C ARG A 129 -8.16 -10.84 10.52
N GLU A 130 -9.23 -11.60 10.24
CA GLU A 130 -10.60 -11.14 10.49
C GLU A 130 -10.96 -11.39 11.96
N ILE A 131 -10.83 -10.34 12.76
CA ILE A 131 -11.01 -10.40 14.21
C ILE A 131 -12.48 -10.21 14.61
N SER A 132 -13.28 -9.60 13.73
CA SER A 132 -14.75 -9.62 13.78
C SER A 132 -15.28 -9.60 12.34
N PRO A 133 -16.56 -9.98 12.10
CA PRO A 133 -17.11 -10.02 10.74
C PRO A 133 -16.94 -8.67 10.02
N GLY A 134 -16.18 -8.67 8.92
CA GLY A 134 -15.93 -7.45 8.13
C GLY A 134 -14.83 -6.53 8.67
N VAL A 135 -14.13 -6.91 9.76
CA VAL A 135 -13.01 -6.11 10.31
C VAL A 135 -11.70 -6.89 10.25
N LEU A 136 -10.68 -6.32 9.60
CA LEU A 136 -9.35 -6.90 9.49
C LEU A 136 -8.33 -6.19 10.38
N ASP A 137 -7.57 -6.96 11.15
CA ASP A 137 -6.38 -6.49 11.82
C ASP A 137 -5.12 -6.81 11.01
N CYS A 138 -4.59 -5.75 10.41
CA CYS A 138 -3.32 -5.68 9.71
C CYS A 138 -2.40 -4.63 10.36
N SER A 139 -2.54 -4.39 11.66
CA SER A 139 -1.82 -3.34 12.41
C SER A 139 -0.29 -3.47 12.36
N ASP A 140 0.22 -4.69 12.14
CA ASP A 140 1.64 -5.01 11.91
C ASP A 140 2.09 -4.77 10.46
N ILE A 141 1.16 -4.51 9.53
CA ILE A 141 1.41 -4.32 8.11
C ILE A 141 1.37 -2.82 7.78
N PRO A 142 2.38 -2.29 7.07
CA PRO A 142 2.37 -0.89 6.61
C PRO A 142 1.14 -0.54 5.76
N ALA A 143 0.58 0.64 6.01
CA ALA A 143 -0.54 1.23 5.27
C ALA A 143 -0.46 1.07 3.74
N PRO A 144 0.68 1.33 3.08
CA PRO A 144 0.78 1.24 1.61
C PRO A 144 0.63 -0.18 1.02
N ILE A 145 0.62 -1.23 1.86
CA ILE A 145 0.38 -2.62 1.43
C ILE A 145 -1.10 -3.00 1.59
N THR A 146 -1.82 -2.35 2.50
CA THR A 146 -3.20 -2.67 2.89
C THR A 146 -4.17 -2.75 1.71
N PRO A 147 -4.20 -1.78 0.77
CA PRO A 147 -5.10 -1.86 -0.39
C PRO A 147 -4.92 -3.13 -1.22
N SER A 148 -3.68 -3.57 -1.38
CA SER A 148 -3.38 -4.82 -2.09
C SER A 148 -3.80 -6.06 -1.30
N ILE A 149 -3.74 -6.04 0.03
CA ILE A 149 -4.24 -7.16 0.85
C ILE A 149 -5.75 -7.33 0.64
N VAL A 150 -6.50 -6.24 0.72
CA VAL A 150 -7.97 -6.27 0.56
C VAL A 150 -8.34 -6.73 -0.84
N ARG A 151 -7.75 -6.16 -1.89
CA ARG A 151 -7.99 -6.61 -3.27
C ARG A 151 -7.63 -8.08 -3.47
N HIS A 152 -6.51 -8.54 -2.90
CA HIS A 152 -6.14 -9.96 -3.00
C HIS A 152 -7.13 -10.86 -2.25
N ARG A 153 -7.65 -10.41 -1.10
CA ARG A 153 -8.67 -11.13 -0.33
C ARG A 153 -9.99 -11.21 -1.09
N ASN A 154 -10.47 -10.10 -1.67
CA ASN A 154 -11.67 -10.06 -2.49
C ASN A 154 -11.53 -10.93 -3.75
N TRP A 155 -10.33 -11.01 -4.35
CA TRP A 155 -10.08 -11.92 -5.46
C TRP A 155 -10.10 -13.41 -5.07
N LEU A 156 -9.58 -13.75 -3.88
CA LEU A 156 -9.52 -15.14 -3.39
C LEU A 156 -10.84 -15.64 -2.79
N ARG A 157 -11.70 -14.72 -2.37
CA ARG A 157 -12.91 -15.00 -1.59
C ARG A 157 -14.09 -14.24 -2.19
N GLN A 158 -15.13 -13.99 -1.40
CA GLN A 158 -16.22 -13.12 -1.79
C GLN A 158 -15.85 -11.65 -1.54
N SER A 159 -16.09 -10.80 -2.53
CA SER A 159 -16.03 -9.35 -2.37
C SER A 159 -17.09 -8.88 -1.37
N LYS A 160 -16.68 -8.02 -0.44
CA LYS A 160 -17.55 -7.32 0.52
C LYS A 160 -16.83 -6.09 1.05
N ASP A 161 -17.56 -5.27 1.80
CA ASP A 161 -16.99 -4.14 2.53
C ASP A 161 -16.07 -4.62 3.67
N TRP A 162 -15.00 -3.86 3.90
CA TRP A 162 -14.03 -4.11 4.96
C TRP A 162 -13.67 -2.84 5.72
N VAL A 163 -13.67 -2.94 7.04
CA VAL A 163 -12.92 -2.01 7.90
C VAL A 163 -11.57 -2.64 8.18
N VAL A 164 -10.48 -1.90 7.98
CA VAL A 164 -9.13 -2.44 8.16
C VAL A 164 -8.31 -1.54 9.07
N LEU A 165 -7.81 -2.11 10.15
CA LEU A 165 -6.76 -1.50 10.96
C LEU A 165 -5.41 -1.85 10.34
N SER A 166 -4.61 -0.85 9.98
CA SER A 166 -3.23 -1.06 9.51
C SER A 166 -2.22 -0.26 10.33
N GLY A 167 -0.95 -0.60 10.19
CA GLY A 167 0.12 0.34 10.54
C GLY A 167 0.09 1.57 9.63
N GLY A 168 0.84 2.60 10.00
CA GLY A 168 1.02 3.82 9.22
C GLY A 168 2.04 3.67 8.08
N ASP A 169 2.41 4.81 7.51
CA ASP A 169 3.49 4.93 6.52
C ASP A 169 4.69 5.70 7.10
N HIS A 170 5.68 6.02 6.26
CA HIS A 170 6.88 6.75 6.69
C HIS A 170 6.62 8.23 7.04
N LEU A 171 5.54 8.83 6.54
CA LEU A 171 5.22 10.26 6.74
C LEU A 171 4.16 10.47 7.82
N SER A 172 3.34 9.45 8.07
CA SER A 172 2.28 9.41 9.06
C SER A 172 2.29 8.03 9.72
N THR A 173 3.15 7.93 10.74
CA THR A 173 3.31 6.74 11.57
C THR A 173 2.08 6.50 12.47
N GLY A 174 2.04 5.36 13.15
CA GLY A 174 0.94 5.01 14.05
C GLY A 174 0.00 3.99 13.42
N TYR A 175 -1.29 4.11 13.68
CA TYR A 175 -2.31 3.20 13.15
C TYR A 175 -3.32 3.94 12.28
N TRP A 176 -3.71 3.31 11.18
CA TRP A 176 -4.67 3.86 10.24
C TRP A 176 -5.90 2.96 10.19
N VAL A 177 -7.07 3.59 10.14
CA VAL A 177 -8.34 2.91 9.93
C VAL A 177 -8.81 3.21 8.53
N TRP A 178 -9.06 2.15 7.77
CA TRP A 178 -9.51 2.21 6.39
C TRP A 178 -10.92 1.66 6.29
N HIS A 179 -11.69 2.21 5.35
CA HIS A 179 -12.86 1.57 4.78
C HIS A 179 -12.54 1.17 3.34
N PHE A 180 -12.82 -0.08 2.99
CA PHE A 180 -12.78 -0.57 1.61
C PHE A 180 -14.16 -1.00 1.19
N ASP A 181 -14.58 -0.58 0.01
CA ASP A 181 -15.83 -1.04 -0.60
C ASP A 181 -15.69 -2.45 -1.21
N GLU A 182 -16.80 -3.00 -1.71
CA GLU A 182 -16.83 -4.30 -2.42
C GLU A 182 -15.89 -4.35 -3.65
N SER A 183 -15.62 -3.20 -4.27
CA SER A 183 -14.67 -3.07 -5.39
C SER A 183 -13.21 -3.10 -4.93
N GLY A 184 -12.97 -3.05 -3.61
CA GLY A 184 -11.65 -3.02 -2.99
C GLY A 184 -10.97 -1.67 -3.12
N ILE A 185 -11.72 -0.58 -3.27
CA ILE A 185 -11.23 0.81 -3.25
C ILE A 185 -11.26 1.31 -1.81
N GLY A 186 -10.10 1.75 -1.32
CA GLY A 186 -9.89 2.17 0.06
C GLY A 186 -9.96 3.67 0.28
N THR A 187 -10.64 4.06 1.36
CA THR A 187 -10.59 5.42 1.93
C THR A 187 -10.06 5.36 3.35
N VAL A 188 -9.10 6.23 3.68
CA VAL A 188 -8.61 6.36 5.06
C VAL A 188 -9.63 7.15 5.87
N LEU A 189 -10.23 6.52 6.88
CA LEU A 189 -11.17 7.16 7.79
C LEU A 189 -10.45 7.95 8.88
N GLN A 190 -9.37 7.38 9.42
CA GLN A 190 -8.64 7.96 10.55
C GLN A 190 -7.16 7.61 10.48
N LYS A 191 -6.32 8.57 10.89
CA LYS A 191 -4.88 8.37 11.13
C LYS A 191 -4.58 8.70 12.58
N ASN A 192 -4.37 7.68 13.39
CA ASN A 192 -4.00 7.84 14.79
C ASN A 192 -2.47 7.93 14.89
N MET A 193 -1.97 9.16 14.99
CA MET A 193 -0.54 9.50 15.01
C MET A 193 0.11 9.26 16.37
N SER A 194 -0.70 9.16 17.43
CA SER A 194 -0.27 8.79 18.77
C SER A 194 -0.09 7.28 18.87
N ARG A 195 0.90 6.83 19.66
CA ARG A 195 0.92 5.48 20.21
C ARG A 195 -0.23 5.32 21.22
N ASN A 196 -1.48 5.54 20.81
CA ASN A 196 -2.61 5.06 21.60
C ASN A 196 -2.43 3.55 21.72
N ARG A 197 -2.70 3.01 22.90
CA ARG A 197 -2.56 1.58 23.11
C ARG A 197 -3.51 0.93 22.13
N LEU A 198 -3.00 0.05 21.28
CA LEU A 198 -3.74 -0.66 20.24
C LEU A 198 -5.05 -1.30 20.74
N THR A 199 -5.15 -1.57 22.05
CA THR A 199 -6.37 -1.89 22.80
C THR A 199 -7.47 -0.82 22.77
N GLU A 200 -7.16 0.46 22.94
CA GLU A 200 -8.13 1.57 22.91
C GLU A 200 -8.73 1.73 21.50
N LEU A 201 -7.89 1.58 20.47
CA LEU A 201 -8.32 1.55 19.07
C LEU A 201 -9.23 0.36 18.78
N TYR A 202 -8.96 -0.81 19.38
CA TYR A 202 -9.86 -1.94 19.28
C TYR A 202 -11.21 -1.65 19.93
N ASP A 203 -11.24 -1.06 21.13
CA ASP A 203 -12.49 -0.69 21.79
C ASP A 203 -13.30 0.33 20.95
N GLU A 204 -12.63 1.29 20.30
CA GLU A 204 -13.27 2.28 19.40
C GLU A 204 -13.91 1.64 18.16
N ILE A 205 -13.33 0.58 17.61
CA ILE A 205 -13.90 -0.17 16.47
C ILE A 205 -14.82 -1.33 16.92
N GLY A 206 -15.23 -1.35 18.19
CA GLY A 206 -16.18 -2.32 18.74
C GLY A 206 -15.57 -3.68 19.07
N ILE A 207 -14.26 -3.74 19.27
CA ILE A 207 -13.50 -4.96 19.57
C ILE A 207 -12.97 -4.87 21.00
N HIS A 208 -13.66 -5.54 21.91
CA HIS A 208 -13.23 -5.61 23.30
C HIS A 208 -12.23 -6.76 23.46
N LEU A 209 -10.94 -6.42 23.54
CA LEU A 209 -9.95 -7.40 23.96
C LEU A 209 -10.17 -7.71 25.45
N ASN A 210 -10.58 -8.94 25.76
CA ASN A 210 -10.47 -9.44 27.13
C ASN A 210 -9.01 -9.31 27.54
N GLN A 211 -8.69 -8.37 28.44
CA GLN A 211 -7.36 -8.32 29.02
C GLN A 211 -7.06 -9.72 29.58
N PRO A 212 -5.91 -10.32 29.25
CA PRO A 212 -5.54 -11.58 29.89
C PRO A 212 -5.56 -11.28 31.39
N ARG A 213 -6.38 -12.00 32.15
CA ARG A 213 -6.36 -11.88 33.60
C ARG A 213 -5.01 -12.43 34.00
N VAL A 214 -4.06 -11.58 34.36
CA VAL A 214 -2.70 -11.99 34.75
C VAL A 214 -2.47 -11.52 36.17
N GLU A 215 -2.21 -12.44 37.08
CA GLU A 215 -1.80 -12.14 38.45
C GLU A 215 -0.29 -12.07 38.53
N ARG A 216 0.21 -11.10 39.30
CA ARG A 216 1.64 -10.93 39.53
C ARG A 216 2.01 -11.63 40.82
N ILE A 217 2.66 -12.78 40.73
CA ILE A 217 3.13 -13.56 41.89
C ILE A 217 4.67 -13.58 41.83
N ASN A 218 5.32 -13.12 42.90
CA ASN A 218 6.79 -13.08 43.03
C ASN A 218 7.52 -12.40 41.84
N GLY A 219 6.94 -11.33 41.29
CA GLY A 219 7.52 -10.58 40.17
C GLY A 219 7.30 -11.21 38.79
N HIS A 220 6.71 -12.40 38.71
CA HIS A 220 6.35 -13.07 37.47
C HIS A 220 4.84 -12.96 37.18
N LEU A 221 4.51 -12.88 35.88
CA LEU A 221 3.15 -12.78 35.37
C LEU A 221 2.59 -14.20 35.15
N HIS A 222 1.51 -14.54 35.86
CA HIS A 222 0.81 -15.82 35.74
C HIS A 222 -0.62 -15.61 35.25
N SER A 223 -1.14 -16.49 34.39
CA SER A 223 -2.56 -16.48 34.03
C SER A 223 -3.41 -16.65 35.29
N ALA A 224 -4.22 -15.66 35.62
CA ALA A 224 -5.24 -15.77 36.66
C ALA A 224 -6.36 -16.68 36.13
N ARG A 225 -6.73 -17.68 36.94
CA ARG A 225 -7.87 -18.56 36.66
C ARG A 225 -9.17 -17.88 37.06
#